data_AF-A0A845HWG5-F1
#
_entry.id   AF-A0A845HWG5-F1
#
_cell.length_a   1.000
_cell.length_b   1.000
_cell.length_c   1.000
_cell.angle_alpha   90.00
_cell.angle_beta   90.00
_cell.angle_gamma   90.00
#
_symmetry.space_group_name_H-M   'P 1'
#
loop_
_entity.id
_entity.type
_entity.pdbx_description
1 polymer ?
#
loop_
_entity_poly.entity_id
_entity_poly.type
_entity_poly.pdbx_seq_one_letter_code
_entity_poly.pdbx_strand_id
1 'polypeptide(L)'
;MQEFEKWLARVLLLNGLLTLGVCLGWLGEPHSGMPLAILIGVAMLGIGAAALALKQQRLGWYGALLYYGVQVVSYYAYDGSAQWAVKAGVSLGMVLHLASGVVVLNLLAASLLLASGWVLWRQRRPA
;
A
#
# COMPACT_ATOMS: atom_id res chain seq x y z
N MET A 1 -3.79 21.91 -5.64
CA MET A 1 -4.02 20.67 -4.87
C MET A 1 -5.03 20.94 -3.78
N GLN A 2 -6.03 20.08 -3.62
CA GLN A 2 -6.99 20.20 -2.51
C GLN A 2 -6.40 19.67 -1.21
N GLU A 3 -6.89 20.14 -0.06
CA GLU A 3 -6.42 19.66 1.25
C GLU A 3 -6.55 18.13 1.39
N PHE A 4 -7.63 17.56 0.85
CA PHE A 4 -7.82 16.11 0.80
C PHE A 4 -6.73 15.38 0.01
N GLU A 5 -6.39 15.87 -1.18
CA GLU A 5 -5.33 15.28 -2.03
C GLU A 5 -3.98 15.35 -1.31
N LYS A 6 -3.68 16.49 -0.67
CA LYS A 6 -2.44 16.70 0.06
C LYS A 6 -2.33 15.77 1.27
N TRP A 7 -3.44 15.60 2.00
CA TRP A 7 -3.53 14.61 3.07
C TRP A 7 -3.30 13.20 2.55
N LEU A 8 -3.96 12.81 1.46
CA LEU A 8 -3.83 11.48 0.85
C LEU A 8 -2.40 11.18 0.39
N ALA A 9 -1.72 12.16 -0.20
CA ALA A 9 -0.32 12.02 -0.61
C ALA A 9 0.63 11.90 0.61
N ARG A 10 0.35 12.59 1.72
CA ARG A 10 1.10 12.44 2.98
C ARG A 10 0.89 11.08 3.62
N VAL A 11 -0.33 10.54 3.57
CA VAL A 11 -0.63 9.18 4.03
C VAL A 11 0.13 8.15 3.20
N LEU A 12 0.19 8.32 1.87
CA LEU A 12 0.99 7.47 0.99
C LEU A 12 2.49 7.53 1.34
N LEU A 13 3.02 8.73 1.60
CA LEU A 13 4.41 8.91 2.03
C LEU A 13 4.69 8.19 3.35
N LEU A 14 3.81 8.36 4.34
CA LEU A 14 3.92 7.70 5.64
C LEU A 14 3.89 6.19 5.49
N ASN A 15 2.98 5.65 4.68
CA ASN A 15 2.89 4.21 4.42
C ASN A 15 4.17 3.67 3.75
N GLY A 16 4.71 4.39 2.77
CA GLY A 16 5.98 4.06 2.14
C GLY A 16 7.15 4.02 3.14
N LEU A 17 7.24 5.03 4.02
CA LEU A 17 8.25 5.09 5.09
C LEU A 17 8.08 3.98 6.13
N LEU A 18 6.85 3.66 6.53
CA LEU A 18 6.58 2.53 7.43
C LEU A 18 6.97 1.20 6.78
N THR A 19 6.71 1.03 5.48
CA THR A 19 7.14 -0.16 4.72
C THR A 19 8.67 -0.26 4.68
N LEU A 20 9.39 0.86 4.50
CA LEU A 20 10.85 0.87 4.66
C LEU A 20 11.27 0.53 6.09
N GLY A 21 10.58 1.03 7.12
CA GLY A 21 10.84 0.68 8.51
C GLY A 21 10.74 -0.83 8.78
N VAL A 22 9.75 -1.50 8.17
CA VAL A 22 9.64 -2.97 8.20
C VAL A 22 10.84 -3.62 7.50
N CYS A 23 11.26 -3.11 6.33
CA CYS A 23 12.43 -3.62 5.60
C CYS A 23 13.73 -3.48 6.39
N LEU A 24 13.87 -2.41 7.17
CA LEU A 24 15.02 -2.14 8.02
C LEU A 24 14.99 -2.91 9.36
N GLY A 25 13.94 -3.71 9.60
CA GLY A 25 13.77 -4.47 10.84
C GLY A 25 13.37 -3.62 12.05
N TRP A 26 12.91 -2.38 11.84
CA TRP A 26 12.42 -1.52 12.92
C TRP A 26 11.02 -1.92 13.41
N LEU A 27 10.24 -2.61 12.58
CA LEU A 27 8.83 -2.92 12.80
C LEU A 27 8.49 -4.39 12.48
N GLY A 28 9.19 -5.35 13.09
CA GLY A 28 8.90 -6.78 12.98
C GLY A 28 10.11 -7.63 12.62
N GLU A 29 9.88 -8.93 12.37
CA GLU A 29 10.96 -9.86 11.99
C GLU A 29 11.55 -9.52 10.60
N PRO A 30 12.88 -9.50 10.47
CA PRO A 30 13.54 -9.14 9.23
C PRO A 30 13.24 -10.18 8.15
N HIS A 31 12.65 -9.72 7.04
CA HIS A 31 12.50 -10.53 5.85
C HIS A 31 13.88 -10.65 5.18
N SER A 32 14.25 -11.82 4.66
CA SER A 32 15.52 -12.05 3.98
C SER A 32 15.33 -12.48 2.52
N GLY A 33 16.29 -12.16 1.66
CA GLY A 33 16.31 -12.57 0.25
C GLY A 33 15.33 -11.82 -0.65
N MET A 34 14.74 -12.53 -1.63
CA MET A 34 13.87 -11.97 -2.66
C MET A 34 12.63 -11.24 -2.12
N PRO A 35 11.94 -11.70 -1.04
CA PRO A 35 10.84 -10.96 -0.43
C PRO A 35 11.23 -9.56 0.05
N LEU A 36 12.45 -9.39 0.60
CA LEU A 36 12.94 -8.10 1.08
C LEU A 36 13.17 -7.11 -0.07
N ALA A 37 13.80 -7.57 -1.16
CA ALA A 37 14.05 -6.73 -2.33
C ALA A 37 12.74 -6.21 -2.96
N ILE A 38 11.71 -7.05 -3.02
CA ILE A 38 10.37 -6.66 -3.50
C ILE A 38 9.74 -5.63 -2.55
N LEU A 39 9.80 -5.87 -1.23
CA LEU A 39 9.28 -4.96 -0.21
C LEU A 39 9.95 -3.58 -0.27
N ILE A 40 11.28 -3.53 -0.46
CA ILE A 40 12.03 -2.27 -0.65
C ILE A 40 11.56 -1.58 -1.94
N GLY A 41 11.41 -2.32 -3.04
CA GLY A 41 10.90 -1.78 -4.30
C GLY A 41 9.50 -1.17 -4.15
N VAL A 42 8.59 -1.86 -3.45
CA VAL A 42 7.24 -1.36 -3.14
C VAL A 42 7.30 -0.12 -2.25
N ALA A 43 8.18 -0.08 -1.26
CA ALA A 43 8.35 1.07 -0.39
C ALA A 43 8.86 2.30 -1.15
N MET A 44 9.87 2.12 -2.01
CA MET A 44 10.42 3.17 -2.88
C MET A 44 9.39 3.67 -3.89
N LEU A 45 8.58 2.76 -4.46
CA LEU A 45 7.45 3.12 -5.31
C LEU A 45 6.46 4.01 -4.55
N GLY A 46 6.06 3.62 -3.32
CA GLY A 46 5.14 4.41 -2.50
C GLY A 46 5.67 5.82 -2.20
N ILE A 47 6.95 5.93 -1.85
CA ILE A 47 7.61 7.22 -1.57
C ILE A 47 7.70 8.07 -2.84
N GLY A 48 8.12 7.48 -3.95
CA GLY A 48 8.21 8.17 -5.25
C GLY A 48 6.84 8.64 -5.74
N ALA A 49 5.83 7.78 -5.63
CA ALA A 49 4.45 8.11 -5.95
C ALA A 49 3.92 9.26 -5.10
N ALA A 50 4.19 9.25 -3.79
CA ALA A 50 3.81 10.33 -2.89
C ALA A 50 4.48 11.66 -3.24
N ALA A 51 5.79 11.63 -3.53
CA ALA A 51 6.53 12.82 -3.94
C ALA A 51 5.97 13.43 -5.24
N LEU A 52 5.64 12.58 -6.23
CA LEU A 52 5.02 13.01 -7.48
C LEU A 52 3.58 13.52 -7.27
N ALA A 53 2.81 12.89 -6.39
CA ALA A 53 1.46 13.32 -6.06
C ALA A 53 1.45 14.69 -5.37
N LEU A 54 2.39 14.94 -4.44
CA LEU A 54 2.59 16.24 -3.81
C LEU A 54 2.98 17.34 -4.81
N LYS A 55 3.67 16.97 -5.90
CA LYS A 55 3.95 17.85 -7.05
C LYS A 55 2.79 17.98 -8.03
N GLN A 56 1.60 17.47 -7.68
CA GLN A 56 0.40 17.46 -8.52
C GLN A 56 0.56 16.73 -9.86
N GLN A 57 1.54 15.83 -9.97
CA GLN A 57 1.72 15.04 -11.17
C GLN A 57 0.79 13.82 -11.15
N ARG A 58 0.05 13.62 -12.25
CA ARG A 58 -0.85 12.46 -12.44
C ARG A 58 -0.14 11.12 -12.26
N LEU A 59 1.15 11.05 -12.63
CA LEU A 59 2.00 9.87 -12.43
C LEU A 59 2.08 9.43 -10.97
N GLY A 60 2.05 10.37 -10.02
CA GLY A 60 2.04 10.05 -8.59
C GLY A 60 0.81 9.25 -8.17
N TRP A 61 -0.36 9.57 -8.73
CA TRP A 61 -1.59 8.85 -8.42
C TRP A 61 -1.66 7.48 -9.10
N TYR A 62 -1.08 7.30 -10.28
CA TYR A 62 -0.92 5.95 -10.85
C TYR A 62 0.04 5.10 -10.03
N GLY A 63 1.13 5.69 -9.52
CA GLY A 63 2.02 5.03 -8.57
C GLY A 63 1.31 4.66 -7.26
N ALA A 64 0.43 5.53 -6.76
CA ALA A 64 -0.41 5.25 -5.59
C ALA A 64 -1.36 4.07 -5.84
N LEU A 65 -1.97 4.00 -7.02
CA LEU A 65 -2.82 2.87 -7.40
C LEU A 65 -2.03 1.55 -7.43
N LEU A 66 -0.82 1.57 -7.99
CA LEU A 66 0.02 0.39 -8.04
C LEU A 66 0.49 -0.05 -6.64
N TYR A 67 0.89 0.91 -5.80
CA TYR A 67 1.28 0.68 -4.41
C TYR A 67 0.15 0.06 -3.58
N TYR A 68 -1.02 0.70 -3.56
CA TYR A 68 -2.17 0.18 -2.81
C TYR A 68 -2.74 -1.09 -3.43
N GLY A 69 -2.67 -1.27 -4.74
CA GLY A 69 -3.12 -2.49 -5.42
C GLY A 69 -2.35 -3.72 -4.93
N VAL A 70 -1.03 -3.60 -4.78
CA VAL A 70 -0.18 -4.65 -4.19
C VAL A 70 -0.54 -4.90 -2.72
N GLN A 71 -0.93 -3.87 -1.97
CA GLN A 71 -1.30 -4.03 -0.55
C GLN A 71 -2.69 -4.60 -0.32
N VAL A 72 -3.64 -4.36 -1.22
CA VAL A 72 -4.99 -4.93 -1.15
C VAL A 72 -4.95 -6.45 -1.32
N VAL A 73 -4.09 -6.94 -2.19
CA VAL A 73 -3.97 -8.37 -2.50
C VAL A 73 -2.78 -8.97 -1.78
N SER A 74 -2.97 -9.31 -0.50
CA SER A 74 -2.05 -10.19 0.22
C SER A 74 -2.62 -11.60 0.27
N TYR A 75 -2.13 -12.47 -0.62
CA TYR A 75 -2.48 -13.89 -0.65
C TYR A 75 -1.60 -14.67 0.34
N TYR A 76 -2.22 -15.42 1.25
CA TYR A 76 -1.55 -16.37 2.13
C TYR A 76 -2.04 -17.78 1.77
N ALA A 77 -1.12 -18.66 1.37
CA ALA A 77 -1.42 -20.08 1.21
C ALA A 77 -1.72 -20.68 2.59
N TYR A 78 -2.70 -21.59 2.66
CA TYR A 78 -3.17 -22.21 3.91
C TYR A 78 -2.19 -23.26 4.41
N ASP A 79 -1.03 -22.83 4.94
CA ASP A 79 0.01 -23.74 5.46
C ASP A 79 -0.09 -23.97 6.99
N GLY A 80 -1.21 -23.61 7.62
CA GLY A 80 -1.44 -23.88 9.05
C GLY A 80 -0.51 -23.13 10.02
N SER A 81 0.37 -22.25 9.53
CA SER A 81 1.25 -21.43 10.35
C SER A 81 0.53 -20.16 10.81
N ALA A 82 0.52 -19.93 12.12
CA ALA A 82 -0.07 -18.76 12.77
C ALA A 82 0.75 -17.46 12.57
N GLN A 83 1.62 -17.41 11.57
CA GLN A 83 2.47 -16.24 11.29
C GLN A 83 1.79 -15.33 10.29
N TRP A 84 0.83 -14.54 10.80
CA TRP A 84 0.25 -13.40 10.11
C TRP A 84 1.29 -12.29 10.09
N ALA A 85 2.32 -12.42 9.24
CA ALA A 85 3.36 -11.43 9.11
C ALA A 85 2.73 -10.12 8.62
N VAL A 86 2.65 -9.14 9.52
CA VAL A 86 2.15 -7.79 9.28
C VAL A 86 3.04 -7.15 8.21
N LYS A 87 2.65 -7.24 6.93
CA LYS A 87 3.38 -6.67 5.79
C LYS A 87 3.19 -5.15 5.63
N ALA A 88 2.42 -4.50 6.51
CA ALA A 88 2.15 -3.06 6.45
C ALA A 88 1.97 -2.47 7.85
N GLY A 89 2.56 -1.29 8.10
CA GLY A 89 2.58 -0.65 9.42
C GLY A 89 1.21 -0.34 10.06
N VAL A 90 0.14 -0.23 9.27
CA VAL A 90 -1.25 -0.20 9.75
C VAL A 90 -2.10 -1.05 8.80
N SER A 91 -2.57 -2.21 9.26
CA SER A 91 -3.40 -3.12 8.47
C SER A 91 -4.70 -3.41 9.20
N LEU A 92 -5.82 -2.91 8.68
CA LEU A 92 -7.16 -3.36 9.04
C LEU A 92 -7.54 -4.46 8.05
N GLY A 93 -7.09 -5.68 8.35
CA GLY A 93 -7.34 -6.86 7.53
C GLY A 93 -8.72 -7.44 7.78
N MET A 94 -9.54 -7.57 6.75
CA MET A 94 -10.69 -8.47 6.74
C MET A 94 -10.20 -9.84 6.30
N VAL A 95 -10.38 -10.85 7.15
CA VAL A 95 -9.97 -12.22 6.87
C VAL A 95 -11.16 -12.98 6.30
N LEU A 96 -11.07 -13.40 5.03
CA LEU A 96 -12.06 -14.24 4.37
C LEU A 96 -11.54 -15.68 4.35
N HIS A 97 -12.29 -16.58 4.99
CA HIS A 97 -12.00 -18.01 5.02
C HIS A 97 -12.73 -18.66 3.83
N LEU A 98 -11.99 -19.03 2.79
CA LEU A 98 -12.50 -19.84 1.69
C LEU A 98 -12.15 -21.31 1.93
N ALA A 99 -12.94 -22.23 1.36
CA ALA A 99 -12.72 -23.68 1.48
C ALA A 99 -11.34 -24.15 0.97
N SER A 100 -10.64 -23.33 0.17
CA SER A 100 -9.32 -23.61 -0.41
C SER A 100 -8.21 -22.67 0.07
N GLY A 101 -8.47 -21.73 0.99
CA GLY A 101 -7.45 -20.78 1.45
C GLY A 101 -7.98 -19.59 2.25
N VAL A 102 -7.06 -18.83 2.84
CA VAL A 102 -7.38 -17.60 3.60
C VAL A 102 -6.94 -16.38 2.80
N VAL A 103 -7.87 -15.46 2.55
CA VAL A 103 -7.58 -14.19 1.89
C VAL A 103 -7.67 -13.09 2.93
N VAL A 104 -6.60 -12.30 3.06
CA VAL A 104 -6.58 -11.11 3.92
C VAL A 104 -6.71 -9.88 3.06
N LEU A 105 -7.86 -9.22 3.14
CA LEU A 105 -8.13 -8.01 2.40
C LEU A 105 -7.86 -6.81 3.30
N ASN A 106 -6.87 -5.99 2.95
CA ASN A 106 -6.59 -4.78 3.70
C ASN A 106 -7.61 -3.69 3.34
N LEU A 107 -8.60 -3.49 4.20
CA LEU A 107 -9.69 -2.53 3.99
C LEU A 107 -9.19 -1.08 3.95
N LEU A 108 -8.12 -0.78 4.69
CA LEU A 108 -7.48 0.53 4.66
C LEU A 108 -6.77 0.76 3.32
N ALA A 109 -6.02 -0.23 2.82
CA ALA A 109 -5.42 -0.13 1.49
C ALA A 109 -6.50 0.00 0.40
N ALA A 110 -7.62 -0.71 0.52
CA ALA A 110 -8.72 -0.64 -0.44
C ALA A 110 -9.38 0.74 -0.45
N SER A 111 -9.62 1.35 0.71
CA SER A 111 -10.19 2.70 0.77
C SER A 111 -9.24 3.76 0.21
N LEU A 112 -7.94 3.65 0.48
CA LEU A 112 -6.91 4.54 -0.06
C LEU A 112 -6.69 4.36 -1.57
N LEU A 113 -6.84 3.13 -2.07
CA LEU A 113 -6.86 2.82 -3.51
C LEU A 113 -8.03 3.53 -4.19
N LEU A 114 -9.24 3.38 -3.65
CA LEU A 114 -10.45 4.02 -4.19
C LEU A 114 -10.34 5.56 -4.15
N ALA A 115 -9.81 6.12 -3.05
CA ALA A 115 -9.58 7.55 -2.92
C ALA A 115 -8.59 8.06 -3.99
N SER A 116 -7.50 7.32 -4.23
CA SER A 116 -6.49 7.66 -5.26
C SER A 116 -7.08 7.58 -6.68
N GLY A 117 -7.93 6.57 -6.94
CA GLY A 117 -8.66 6.43 -8.20
C GLY A 117 -9.67 7.55 -8.42
N TRP A 118 -10.38 7.97 -7.37
CA TRP A 118 -11.32 9.08 -7.42
C TRP A 118 -10.63 10.41 -7.75
N VAL A 119 -9.45 10.67 -7.16
CA VAL A 119 -8.63 11.84 -7.49
C VAL A 119 -8.23 11.85 -8.97
N LEU A 120 -7.78 10.70 -9.51
CA LEU A 120 -7.48 10.57 -10.95
C LEU A 120 -8.69 10.83 -11.83
N TRP A 121 -9.84 10.27 -11.48
CA TRP A 121 -11.08 10.46 -12.23
C TRP A 121 -11.53 11.92 -12.25
N ARG A 122 -11.42 12.61 -11.11
CA ARG A 122 -11.71 14.03 -11.00
C ARG A 122 -10.75 14.87 -11.85
N GLN A 123 -9.45 14.59 -11.82
CA GLN A 123 -8.44 15.32 -12.60
C GLN A 123 -8.55 15.08 -14.12
N ARG A 124 -9.31 14.07 -14.56
CA ARG A 124 -9.62 13.80 -15.97
C ARG A 124 -10.87 14.53 -16.47
N ARG A 125 -11.71 15.07 -15.58
CA ARG A 125 -12.87 15.85 -15.99
C ARG A 125 -12.44 17.31 -16.23
N PRO A 126 -12.56 17.84 -17.45
CA PRO A 126 -12.48 19.29 -17.64
C PRO A 126 -13.63 19.94 -16.85
N ALA A 127 -13.33 21.09 -16.23
CA ALA A 127 -14.31 21.89 -15.50
C ALA A 127 -15.45 22.36 -16.40
#